data_AF-F3Z5D5-F1
#
_entry.id   AF-F3Z5D5-F1
#
_cell.length_a   1.000
_cell.length_b   1.000
_cell.length_c   1.000
_cell.angle_alpha   90.00
_cell.angle_beta   90.00
_cell.angle_gamma   90.00
#
_symmetry.space_group_name_H-M   'P 1'
#
loop_
_entity.id
_entity.type
_entity.pdbx_description
1 polymer ?
#
loop_
_entity_poly.entity_id
_entity_poly.type
_entity_poly.pdbx_seq_one_letter_code
_entity_poly.pdbx_strand_id
1 'polypeptide(L)'
;MSDDDLLPLHAVLPWSVPAPRAGRDWPLATDPGTARARWTALLAAREEDARAALFVPSRARTLHTAVAQLPGQPTGTGRLARESGPAPEPVRVAFGPYEERFLLPDHRLLDAPRPELWRVADASQLFLVHDPRAAALTVTALLPFGAGAGSRVHPLFRRPGGREPNLAPGLLAHLADRYGRPVAPLDVLDWLLATARPAQRGREVRLPGTYEEWAAGAALGRGLREVALRGHGAHAGPRPRLPGGRRPWVREALDLAPRGALPALSYEAGDQALRVGAAGVLAPVAPAAWDAHSEGERVLTRWFRARVADPAAEGLAAIGPRAWPREWTSDLLALLTDLALHTERAAHCAEFAAEGEKKGDAIGGADLRAAGVLPVPAAARRPATVLETREEGPEGQFALL
;
A
#
# COMPACT_ATOMS: atom_id res chain seq x y z
N MET A 1 29.47 -14.74 0.45
CA MET A 1 28.82 -13.64 1.17
C MET A 1 28.98 -13.90 2.67
N SER A 2 29.57 -12.95 3.39
CA SER A 2 29.67 -12.94 4.85
C SER A 2 28.36 -12.44 5.47
N ASP A 3 28.07 -12.79 6.73
CA ASP A 3 26.92 -12.25 7.47
C ASP A 3 26.99 -10.72 7.61
N ASP A 4 28.19 -10.12 7.60
CA ASP A 4 28.37 -8.66 7.66
C ASP A 4 28.05 -7.97 6.33
N ASP A 5 27.96 -8.70 5.20
CA ASP A 5 27.61 -8.14 3.88
C ASP A 5 26.10 -7.88 3.73
N LEU A 6 25.30 -8.36 4.69
CA LEU A 6 23.85 -8.28 4.69
C LEU A 6 23.39 -7.28 5.74
N LEU A 7 22.71 -6.24 5.27
CA LEU A 7 22.21 -5.18 6.12
C LEU A 7 20.74 -5.43 6.42
N PRO A 8 20.30 -5.40 7.69
CA PRO A 8 18.88 -5.46 7.98
C PRO A 8 18.18 -4.21 7.42
N LEU A 9 16.93 -4.32 6.99
CA LEU A 9 16.22 -3.22 6.32
C LEU A 9 16.21 -1.92 7.14
N HIS A 10 16.15 -2.01 8.47
CA HIS A 10 16.15 -0.85 9.37
C HIS A 10 17.53 -0.17 9.50
N ALA A 11 18.61 -0.79 9.03
CA ALA A 11 19.91 -0.15 8.86
C ALA A 11 19.94 0.76 7.63
N VAL A 12 19.05 0.54 6.65
CA VAL A 12 18.92 1.38 5.44
C VAL A 12 17.76 2.38 5.58
N LEU A 13 16.57 1.91 5.96
CA LEU A 13 15.34 2.70 6.16
C LEU A 13 14.95 2.70 7.65
N PRO A 14 15.53 3.60 8.46
CA PRO A 14 15.49 3.48 9.92
C PRO A 14 14.15 3.79 10.57
N TRP A 15 13.36 4.71 10.01
CA TRP A 15 12.02 4.99 10.51
C TRP A 15 11.01 4.03 9.88
N SER A 16 10.25 3.35 10.72
CA SER A 16 9.07 2.60 10.28
C SER A 16 8.02 2.53 11.37
N VAL A 17 6.77 2.40 10.97
CA VAL A 17 5.62 2.29 11.87
C VAL A 17 4.79 1.06 11.49
N PRO A 18 3.99 0.50 12.40
CA PRO A 18 3.04 -0.53 12.02
C PRO A 18 2.02 0.04 11.02
N ALA A 19 1.50 -0.79 10.12
CA ALA A 19 0.50 -0.37 9.14
C ALA A 19 -0.75 0.29 9.79
N PRO A 20 -1.36 1.28 9.11
CA PRO A 20 -2.63 1.85 9.55
C PRO A 20 -3.75 0.82 9.42
N ARG A 21 -4.75 0.90 10.29
CA ARG A 21 -5.85 -0.07 10.38
C ARG A 21 -7.16 0.63 10.71
N ALA A 22 -8.19 0.35 9.91
CA ALA A 22 -9.56 0.81 10.19
C ALA A 22 -10.15 0.09 11.41
N GLY A 23 -9.94 -1.23 11.50
CA GLY A 23 -10.39 -2.07 12.62
C GLY A 23 -11.82 -2.60 12.50
N ARG A 24 -12.47 -2.24 11.39
CA ARG A 24 -13.76 -2.70 10.91
C ARG A 24 -13.79 -2.43 9.40
N ASP A 25 -14.65 -3.11 8.66
CA ASP A 25 -14.59 -3.08 7.20
C ASP A 25 -15.31 -1.87 6.60
N TRP A 26 -16.34 -1.35 7.26
CA TRP A 26 -17.23 -0.36 6.64
C TRP A 26 -16.61 1.01 6.29
N PRO A 27 -15.59 1.55 7.01
CA PRO A 27 -14.94 2.80 6.63
C PRO A 27 -14.21 2.72 5.28
N LEU A 28 -13.95 1.50 4.79
CA LEU A 28 -13.36 1.21 3.49
C LEU A 28 -14.42 0.68 2.52
N ALA A 29 -14.51 1.22 1.32
CA ALA A 29 -15.41 0.76 0.28
C ALA A 29 -14.67 0.53 -1.06
N THR A 30 -15.26 -0.28 -1.93
CA THR A 30 -14.77 -0.53 -3.29
C THR A 30 -15.22 0.54 -4.29
N ASP A 31 -16.07 1.48 -3.87
CA ASP A 31 -16.48 2.67 -4.62
C ASP A 31 -16.79 3.83 -3.66
N PRO A 32 -16.62 5.09 -4.09
CA PRO A 32 -16.83 6.26 -3.23
C PRO A 32 -18.31 6.47 -2.86
N GLY A 33 -19.24 6.04 -3.71
CA GLY A 33 -20.68 6.15 -3.45
C GLY A 33 -21.11 5.32 -2.25
N THR A 34 -20.61 4.08 -2.15
CA THR A 34 -20.83 3.20 -1.00
C THR A 34 -20.25 3.79 0.28
N ALA A 35 -19.04 4.36 0.25
CA ALA A 35 -18.46 5.01 1.43
C ALA A 35 -19.37 6.13 1.96
N ARG A 36 -19.85 7.02 1.07
CA ARG A 36 -20.79 8.09 1.44
C ARG A 36 -22.14 7.55 1.91
N ALA A 37 -22.67 6.50 1.26
CA ALA A 37 -23.93 5.89 1.64
C ALA A 37 -23.88 5.28 3.05
N ARG A 38 -22.75 4.67 3.43
CA ARG A 38 -22.52 4.14 4.78
C ARG A 38 -22.51 5.25 5.83
N TRP A 39 -21.84 6.37 5.55
CA TRP A 39 -21.90 7.54 6.42
C TRP A 39 -23.33 8.07 6.59
N THR A 40 -24.07 8.22 5.49
CA THR A 40 -25.48 8.66 5.53
C THR A 40 -26.34 7.72 6.37
N ALA A 41 -26.17 6.39 6.22
CA ALA A 41 -26.90 5.41 7.01
C ALA A 41 -26.54 5.48 8.50
N LEU A 42 -25.27 5.69 8.85
CA LEU A 42 -24.84 5.92 10.23
C LEU A 42 -25.58 7.12 10.85
N LEU A 43 -25.66 8.24 10.13
CA LEU A 43 -26.28 9.46 10.64
C LEU A 43 -27.81 9.41 10.64
N ALA A 44 -28.41 8.61 9.76
CA ALA A 44 -29.85 8.39 9.71
C ALA A 44 -30.37 7.62 10.94
N ALA A 45 -29.56 6.74 11.53
CA ALA A 45 -29.88 6.10 12.80
C ALA A 45 -29.83 7.14 13.94
N ARG A 46 -31.01 7.50 14.45
CA ARG A 46 -31.19 8.51 15.52
C ARG A 46 -31.09 7.90 16.91
N GLU A 47 -31.61 6.69 17.09
CA GLU A 47 -31.47 5.93 18.33
C GLU A 47 -30.01 5.48 18.52
N GLU A 48 -29.47 5.70 19.71
CA GLU A 48 -28.06 5.46 20.00
C GLU A 48 -27.68 3.98 19.82
N ASP A 49 -28.50 3.05 20.32
CA ASP A 49 -28.26 1.61 20.19
C ASP A 49 -28.29 1.15 18.74
N ALA A 50 -29.21 1.68 17.93
CA ALA A 50 -29.29 1.38 16.50
C ALA A 50 -28.06 1.92 15.76
N ARG A 51 -27.62 3.15 16.08
CA ARG A 51 -26.40 3.74 15.52
C ARG A 51 -25.17 2.95 15.94
N ALA A 52 -25.10 2.47 17.17
CA ALA A 52 -24.01 1.65 17.67
C ALA A 52 -23.95 0.29 16.95
N ALA A 53 -25.10 -0.38 16.79
CA ALA A 53 -25.19 -1.64 16.05
C ALA A 53 -24.71 -1.50 14.59
N LEU A 54 -25.03 -0.38 13.93
CA LEU A 54 -24.51 -0.07 12.59
C LEU A 54 -23.01 0.24 12.59
N PHE A 55 -22.53 0.98 13.59
CA PHE A 55 -21.13 1.42 13.68
C PHE A 55 -20.15 0.26 13.93
N VAL A 56 -20.58 -0.75 14.69
CA VAL A 56 -19.77 -1.88 15.16
C VAL A 56 -18.56 -1.39 15.99
N PRO A 57 -18.79 -0.98 17.27
CA PRO A 57 -17.76 -0.42 18.12
C PRO A 57 -16.63 -1.43 18.37
N SER A 58 -15.39 -0.94 18.39
CA SER A 58 -14.23 -1.72 18.81
C SER A 58 -13.75 -1.23 20.17
N ARG A 59 -12.79 -1.95 20.77
CA ARG A 59 -12.10 -1.46 21.98
C ARG A 59 -11.45 -0.09 21.80
N ALA A 60 -11.10 0.29 20.58
CA ALA A 60 -10.36 1.52 20.29
C ALA A 60 -11.28 2.66 19.86
N ARG A 61 -12.42 2.37 19.23
CA ARG A 61 -13.32 3.38 18.67
C ARG A 61 -14.77 3.01 18.97
N THR A 62 -15.47 3.94 19.60
CA THR A 62 -16.90 3.91 19.89
C THR A 62 -17.55 5.20 19.42
N LEU A 63 -18.89 5.28 19.48
CA LEU A 63 -19.61 6.53 19.19
C LEU A 63 -19.21 7.69 20.11
N HIS A 64 -18.64 7.39 21.28
CA HIS A 64 -18.26 8.36 22.31
C HIS A 64 -16.77 8.67 22.34
N THR A 65 -15.99 8.10 21.42
CA THR A 65 -14.56 8.38 21.32
C THR A 65 -14.34 9.72 20.63
N ALA A 66 -13.79 10.68 21.38
CA ALA A 66 -13.25 11.93 20.83
C ALA A 66 -11.75 11.79 20.59
N VAL A 67 -11.27 12.29 19.45
CA VAL A 67 -9.87 12.20 19.04
C VAL A 67 -9.45 13.47 18.32
N ALA A 68 -8.15 13.73 18.27
CA ALA A 68 -7.62 14.78 17.43
C ALA A 68 -7.98 14.55 15.96
N GLN A 69 -8.05 15.63 15.20
CA GLN A 69 -8.28 15.62 13.77
C GLN A 69 -7.21 14.79 13.07
N LEU A 70 -7.62 14.07 12.02
CA LEU A 70 -6.66 13.35 11.19
C LEU A 70 -5.84 14.38 10.39
N PRO A 71 -4.50 14.29 10.38
CA PRO A 71 -3.68 15.33 9.75
C PRO A 71 -4.03 15.54 8.28
N GLY A 72 -4.23 16.79 7.89
CA GLY A 72 -4.59 17.18 6.53
C GLY A 72 -6.04 16.87 6.13
N GLN A 73 -6.91 16.48 7.07
CA GLN A 73 -8.30 16.14 6.79
C GLN A 73 -9.27 17.08 7.53
N PRO A 74 -10.27 17.66 6.84
CA PRO A 74 -11.25 18.56 7.47
C PRO A 74 -12.36 17.77 8.17
N THR A 75 -12.01 16.88 9.10
CA THR A 75 -12.96 16.03 9.83
C THR A 75 -13.16 16.47 11.27
N GLY A 76 -14.34 16.17 11.84
CA GLY A 76 -14.69 16.51 13.22
C GLY A 76 -13.87 15.76 14.27
N THR A 77 -13.68 16.39 15.43
CA THR A 77 -12.94 15.86 16.58
C THR A 77 -13.83 15.43 17.74
N GLY A 78 -15.09 15.87 17.73
CA GLY A 78 -16.11 15.52 18.73
C GLY A 78 -16.72 14.13 18.52
N ARG A 79 -17.50 13.67 19.48
CA ARG A 79 -18.09 12.31 19.48
C ARG A 79 -19.05 12.09 18.32
N LEU A 80 -18.97 10.92 17.69
CA LEU A 80 -19.90 10.50 16.62
C LEU A 80 -21.36 10.40 17.08
N ALA A 81 -21.60 10.19 18.37
CA ALA A 81 -22.95 10.23 18.95
C ALA A 81 -23.67 11.57 18.70
N ARG A 82 -22.91 12.67 18.57
CA ARG A 82 -23.42 14.04 18.34
C ARG A 82 -23.24 14.49 16.89
N GLU A 83 -22.72 13.63 16.02
CA GLU A 83 -22.41 13.98 14.64
C GLU A 83 -23.66 14.17 13.79
N SER A 84 -23.64 15.22 12.96
CA SER A 84 -24.69 15.59 12.03
C SER A 84 -24.16 16.17 10.71
N GLY A 85 -22.84 16.27 10.55
CA GLY A 85 -22.16 16.84 9.40
C GLY A 85 -22.16 15.94 8.16
N PRO A 86 -21.74 16.50 7.01
CA PRO A 86 -21.65 15.75 5.77
C PRO A 86 -20.61 14.63 5.85
N ALA A 87 -20.72 13.65 4.95
CA ALA A 87 -19.69 12.63 4.81
C ALA A 87 -18.35 13.29 4.44
N PRO A 88 -17.23 12.90 5.07
CA PRO A 88 -15.93 13.33 4.61
C PRO A 88 -15.69 12.78 3.20
N GLU A 89 -14.97 13.53 2.37
CA GLU A 89 -14.69 13.11 1.01
C GLU A 89 -13.83 11.82 1.04
N PRO A 90 -14.29 10.71 0.44
CA PRO A 90 -13.55 9.46 0.48
C PRO A 90 -12.20 9.60 -0.22
N VAL A 91 -11.12 9.18 0.45
CA VAL A 91 -9.76 9.21 -0.11
C VAL A 91 -9.36 7.82 -0.58
N ARG A 92 -8.60 7.75 -1.68
CA ARG A 92 -8.12 6.48 -2.21
C ARG A 92 -6.92 5.99 -1.39
N VAL A 93 -6.94 4.73 -1.00
CA VAL A 93 -5.92 4.07 -0.17
C VAL A 93 -5.52 2.73 -0.78
N ALA A 94 -4.30 2.27 -0.49
CA ALA A 94 -3.85 0.95 -0.89
C ALA A 94 -4.40 -0.11 0.07
N PHE A 95 -5.03 -1.14 -0.48
CA PHE A 95 -5.55 -2.29 0.26
C PHE A 95 -4.76 -3.56 -0.10
N GLY A 96 -3.52 -3.62 0.37
CA GLY A 96 -2.54 -4.60 -0.09
C GLY A 96 -1.88 -4.16 -1.41
N PRO A 97 -1.08 -5.02 -2.04
CA PRO A 97 -0.29 -4.65 -3.22
C PRO A 97 -1.11 -4.48 -4.51
N TYR A 98 -2.30 -5.06 -4.57
CA TYR A 98 -3.04 -5.19 -5.82
C TYR A 98 -4.43 -4.54 -5.82
N GLU A 99 -4.89 -4.00 -4.69
CA GLU A 99 -6.22 -3.42 -4.58
C GLU A 99 -6.15 -1.99 -4.06
N GLU A 100 -7.02 -1.14 -4.58
CA GLU A 100 -7.26 0.21 -4.09
C GLU A 100 -8.69 0.27 -3.55
N ARG A 101 -8.88 0.99 -2.45
CA ARG A 101 -10.19 1.22 -1.83
C ARG A 101 -10.37 2.69 -1.52
N PHE A 102 -11.61 3.07 -1.23
CA PHE A 102 -11.99 4.40 -0.79
C PHE A 102 -12.21 4.38 0.72
N LEU A 103 -11.46 5.19 1.46
CA LEU A 103 -11.53 5.33 2.91
C LEU A 103 -12.28 6.62 3.26
N LEU A 104 -13.19 6.57 4.23
CA LEU A 104 -13.65 7.78 4.93
C LEU A 104 -12.54 8.24 5.90
N PRO A 105 -11.86 9.37 5.64
CA PRO A 105 -10.63 9.75 6.34
C PRO A 105 -10.90 10.43 7.70
N ASP A 106 -11.72 9.82 8.54
CA ASP A 106 -12.09 10.35 9.85
C ASP A 106 -11.48 9.49 10.97
N HIS A 107 -10.66 10.12 11.81
CA HIS A 107 -9.92 9.43 12.89
C HIS A 107 -10.84 8.68 13.86
N ARG A 108 -12.08 9.13 14.06
CA ARG A 108 -13.07 8.48 14.93
C ARG A 108 -13.50 7.11 14.39
N LEU A 109 -13.29 6.85 13.10
CA LEU A 109 -13.61 5.59 12.43
C LEU A 109 -12.46 4.58 12.46
N LEU A 110 -11.24 5.00 12.81
CA LEU A 110 -10.01 4.23 12.59
C LEU A 110 -9.36 3.81 13.90
N ASP A 111 -9.24 2.51 14.13
CA ASP A 111 -8.61 1.98 15.33
C ASP A 111 -7.11 2.34 15.46
N ALA A 112 -6.39 2.42 14.36
CA ALA A 112 -4.98 2.81 14.33
C ALA A 112 -4.68 3.60 13.06
N PRO A 113 -4.92 4.92 13.04
CA PRO A 113 -4.79 5.72 11.81
C PRO A 113 -3.33 6.00 11.40
N ARG A 114 -2.38 5.91 12.34
CA ARG A 114 -0.97 6.33 12.17
C ARG A 114 -0.84 7.77 11.67
N PRO A 115 -1.20 8.80 12.47
CA PRO A 115 -1.23 10.20 12.04
C PRO A 115 0.11 10.67 11.45
N GLU A 116 1.22 10.11 11.91
CA GLU A 116 2.54 10.36 11.36
C GLU A 116 2.70 10.02 9.87
N LEU A 117 1.96 9.02 9.35
CA LEU A 117 1.92 8.72 7.92
C LEU A 117 1.09 9.75 7.16
N TRP A 118 -0.03 10.20 7.73
CA TRP A 118 -0.89 11.22 7.12
C TRP A 118 -0.19 12.56 6.98
N ARG A 119 0.62 12.95 7.98
CA ARG A 119 1.38 14.21 7.95
C ARG A 119 2.39 14.29 6.82
N VAL A 120 2.93 13.15 6.40
CA VAL A 120 3.92 13.08 5.32
C VAL A 120 3.33 12.54 4.02
N ALA A 121 2.02 12.28 3.97
CA ALA A 121 1.34 11.78 2.79
C ALA A 121 1.01 12.95 1.86
N ASP A 122 1.78 13.07 0.78
CA ASP A 122 1.53 14.00 -0.31
C ASP A 122 1.92 13.35 -1.65
N ALA A 123 1.86 14.13 -2.73
CA ALA A 123 2.19 13.62 -4.06
C ALA A 123 3.63 13.11 -4.17
N SER A 124 4.58 13.61 -3.38
CA SER A 124 5.99 13.18 -3.42
C SER A 124 6.24 11.93 -2.56
N GLN A 125 5.31 11.51 -1.72
CA GLN A 125 5.56 10.42 -0.79
C GLN A 125 5.45 9.04 -1.43
N LEU A 126 6.32 8.13 -1.00
CA LEU A 126 6.25 6.70 -1.28
C LEU A 126 6.34 5.92 0.03
N PHE A 127 5.53 4.88 0.16
CA PHE A 127 5.51 3.99 1.31
C PHE A 127 6.00 2.61 0.88
N LEU A 128 7.16 2.21 1.39
CA LEU A 128 7.61 0.84 1.28
C LEU A 128 6.93 0.02 2.39
N VAL A 129 6.24 -1.04 2.01
CA VAL A 129 5.51 -1.92 2.92
C VAL A 129 6.24 -3.26 3.00
N HIS A 130 6.69 -3.57 4.21
CA HIS A 130 7.21 -4.87 4.59
C HIS A 130 6.09 -5.66 5.28
N ASP A 131 5.53 -6.62 4.55
CA ASP A 131 4.65 -7.64 5.12
C ASP A 131 5.46 -8.93 5.39
N PRO A 132 5.50 -9.43 6.63
CA PRO A 132 6.25 -10.64 6.96
C PRO A 132 5.69 -11.91 6.29
N ARG A 133 4.46 -11.87 5.78
CA ARG A 133 3.82 -12.99 5.06
C ARG A 133 4.02 -12.92 3.55
N ALA A 134 4.54 -11.81 3.03
CA ALA A 134 4.81 -11.64 1.60
C ALA A 134 6.24 -12.07 1.26
N ALA A 135 6.45 -12.61 0.06
CA ALA A 135 7.78 -13.00 -0.43
C ALA A 135 8.68 -11.77 -0.69
N ALA A 136 8.11 -10.70 -1.23
CA ALA A 136 8.81 -9.47 -1.60
C ALA A 136 8.30 -8.24 -0.83
N LEU A 137 9.10 -7.17 -0.84
CA LEU A 137 8.65 -5.84 -0.47
C LEU A 137 7.66 -5.29 -1.50
N THR A 138 6.78 -4.39 -1.05
CA THR A 138 5.84 -3.70 -1.94
C THR A 138 5.96 -2.19 -1.73
N VAL A 139 5.59 -1.41 -2.73
CA VAL A 139 5.62 0.06 -2.65
C VAL A 139 4.28 0.63 -3.11
N THR A 140 3.87 1.74 -2.50
CA THR A 140 2.69 2.49 -2.93
C THR A 140 2.87 3.98 -2.69
N ALA A 141 2.21 4.82 -3.48
CA ALA A 141 2.08 6.25 -3.20
C ALA A 141 0.82 6.58 -2.36
N LEU A 142 0.01 5.58 -2.04
CA LEU A 142 -1.22 5.72 -1.25
C LEU A 142 -0.99 5.22 0.18
N LEU A 143 -1.82 5.68 1.14
CA LEU A 143 -1.75 5.17 2.51
C LEU A 143 -2.09 3.66 2.55
N PRO A 144 -1.29 2.79 3.18
CA PRO A 144 -1.42 1.33 3.07
C PRO A 144 -2.34 0.72 4.14
N PHE A 145 -3.65 0.90 4.02
CA PHE A 145 -4.66 0.40 4.97
C PHE A 145 -4.97 -1.11 4.90
N GLY A 146 -4.55 -1.79 3.83
CA GLY A 146 -4.72 -3.25 3.69
C GLY A 146 -3.44 -4.07 3.85
N ALA A 147 -2.37 -3.47 4.39
CA ALA A 147 -1.21 -4.24 4.81
C ALA A 147 -1.62 -5.03 6.07
N GLY A 148 -1.44 -6.36 6.08
CA GLY A 148 -2.03 -7.15 7.16
C GLY A 148 -1.21 -7.13 8.45
N ALA A 149 -1.57 -8.04 9.37
CA ALA A 149 -1.06 -8.00 10.74
C ALA A 149 0.47 -8.16 10.80
N GLY A 150 1.13 -7.32 11.60
CA GLY A 150 2.58 -7.32 11.75
C GLY A 150 3.34 -6.54 10.68
N SER A 151 2.67 -6.06 9.63
CA SER A 151 3.30 -5.29 8.55
C SER A 151 3.84 -3.95 9.03
N ARG A 152 5.00 -3.57 8.48
CA ARG A 152 5.70 -2.32 8.75
C ARG A 152 5.73 -1.44 7.51
N VAL A 153 5.49 -0.16 7.72
CA VAL A 153 5.51 0.87 6.69
C VAL A 153 6.72 1.75 6.91
N HIS A 154 7.54 1.89 5.87
CA HIS A 154 8.71 2.74 5.81
C HIS A 154 8.42 3.87 4.79
N PRO A 155 8.04 5.08 5.23
CA PRO A 155 7.93 6.24 4.35
C PRO A 155 9.29 6.54 3.73
N LEU A 156 9.35 6.92 2.46
CA LEU A 156 10.61 7.31 1.81
C LEU A 156 11.09 8.68 2.31
N PHE A 157 10.17 9.59 2.65
CA PHE A 157 10.49 10.93 3.10
C PHE A 157 9.93 11.21 4.50
N ARG A 158 10.74 11.83 5.36
CA ARG A 158 10.38 12.19 6.75
C ARG A 158 9.60 13.50 6.85
N ARG A 159 9.58 14.29 5.77
CA ARG A 159 8.83 15.54 5.66
C ARG A 159 8.05 15.62 4.35
N PRO A 160 6.96 16.40 4.33
CA PRO A 160 6.26 16.76 3.09
C PRO A 160 7.18 17.43 2.06
N GLY A 161 6.80 17.29 0.79
CA GLY A 161 7.48 17.81 -0.39
C GLY A 161 8.67 16.96 -0.83
N GLY A 162 8.71 15.68 -0.46
CA GLY A 162 9.84 14.80 -0.79
C GLY A 162 11.14 15.19 -0.07
N ARG A 163 11.04 15.76 1.14
CA ARG A 163 12.18 16.30 1.89
C ARG A 163 12.62 15.34 2.99
N GLU A 164 13.91 15.41 3.32
CA GLU A 164 14.56 14.58 4.34
C GLU A 164 14.29 13.08 4.15
N PRO A 165 15.02 12.41 3.23
CA PRO A 165 14.80 10.99 2.99
C PRO A 165 14.99 10.18 4.28
N ASN A 166 14.13 9.19 4.47
CA ASN A 166 14.21 8.21 5.55
C ASN A 166 15.32 7.18 5.25
N LEU A 167 16.54 7.65 5.09
CA LEU A 167 17.72 6.82 4.91
C LEU A 167 18.65 6.99 6.09
N ALA A 168 19.48 5.97 6.38
CA ALA A 168 20.52 6.12 7.38
C ALA A 168 21.38 7.36 7.07
N PRO A 169 21.56 8.28 8.04
CA PRO A 169 22.36 9.48 7.82
C PRO A 169 23.75 9.14 7.30
N GLY A 170 24.20 9.85 6.26
CA GLY A 170 25.49 9.60 5.60
C GLY A 170 25.47 8.51 4.53
N LEU A 171 24.44 7.65 4.45
CA LEU A 171 24.40 6.54 3.50
C LEU A 171 24.51 7.02 2.04
N LEU A 172 23.73 8.02 1.64
CA LEU A 172 23.78 8.53 0.26
C LEU A 172 25.14 9.12 -0.09
N ALA A 173 25.79 9.81 0.86
CA ALA A 173 27.12 10.38 0.65
C ALA A 173 28.18 9.27 0.50
N HIS A 174 28.10 8.23 1.33
CA HIS A 174 28.99 7.08 1.25
C HIS A 174 28.83 6.32 -0.08
N LEU A 175 27.59 6.05 -0.52
CA LEU A 175 27.35 5.43 -1.82
C LEU A 175 27.83 6.32 -2.97
N ALA A 176 27.64 7.63 -2.87
CA ALA A 176 28.07 8.55 -3.90
C ALA A 176 29.61 8.61 -4.05
N ASP A 177 30.32 8.61 -2.93
CA ASP A 177 31.78 8.51 -2.89
C ASP A 177 32.26 7.18 -3.48
N ARG A 178 31.67 6.06 -3.03
CA ARG A 178 32.01 4.72 -3.50
C ARG A 178 31.82 4.55 -5.01
N TYR A 179 30.75 5.10 -5.57
CA TYR A 179 30.42 4.97 -6.99
C TYR A 179 30.97 6.12 -7.84
N GLY A 180 31.57 7.15 -7.24
CA GLY A 180 32.04 8.36 -7.93
C GLY A 180 30.91 9.16 -8.60
N ARG A 181 29.66 8.99 -8.17
CA ARG A 181 28.45 9.56 -8.79
C ARG A 181 27.33 9.77 -7.76
N PRO A 182 26.48 10.81 -7.89
CA PRO A 182 25.34 10.98 -7.00
C PRO A 182 24.36 9.80 -7.01
N VAL A 183 23.85 9.42 -5.84
CA VAL A 183 22.79 8.41 -5.67
C VAL A 183 21.54 9.09 -5.11
N ALA A 184 20.40 8.92 -5.77
CA ALA A 184 19.14 9.51 -5.31
C ALA A 184 18.40 8.60 -4.32
N PRO A 185 17.56 9.13 -3.42
CA PRO A 185 16.74 8.32 -2.52
C PRO A 185 15.84 7.30 -3.24
N LEU A 186 15.32 7.66 -4.42
CA LEU A 186 14.51 6.75 -5.24
C LEU A 186 15.33 5.56 -5.74
N ASP A 187 16.61 5.74 -6.08
CA ASP A 187 17.45 4.64 -6.56
C ASP A 187 17.70 3.63 -5.43
N VAL A 188 17.80 4.10 -4.18
CA VAL A 188 17.87 3.20 -3.00
C VAL A 188 16.57 2.45 -2.81
N LEU A 189 15.42 3.12 -2.89
CA LEU A 189 14.11 2.46 -2.82
C LEU A 189 13.98 1.38 -3.91
N ASP A 190 14.35 1.72 -5.14
CA ASP A 190 14.31 0.81 -6.28
C ASP A 190 15.25 -0.40 -6.06
N TRP A 191 16.48 -0.16 -5.60
CA TRP A 191 17.40 -1.24 -5.22
C TRP A 191 16.80 -2.18 -4.17
N LEU A 192 16.17 -1.64 -3.13
CA LEU A 192 15.50 -2.43 -2.08
C LEU A 192 14.36 -3.28 -2.64
N LEU A 193 13.55 -2.74 -3.55
CA LEU A 193 12.46 -3.49 -4.19
C LEU A 193 12.97 -4.68 -5.01
N ALA A 194 14.12 -4.53 -5.67
CA ALA A 194 14.70 -5.57 -6.50
C ALA A 194 15.42 -6.66 -5.70
N THR A 195 16.07 -6.30 -4.58
CA THR A 195 17.10 -7.17 -3.97
C THR A 195 16.85 -7.55 -2.51
N ALA A 196 15.93 -6.87 -1.81
CA ALA A 196 15.68 -7.20 -0.40
C ALA A 196 14.99 -8.56 -0.26
N ARG A 197 15.56 -9.39 0.61
CA ARG A 197 15.15 -10.79 0.76
C ARG A 197 14.66 -11.08 2.19
N PRO A 198 13.81 -12.10 2.38
CA PRO A 198 13.44 -12.57 3.71
C PRO A 198 14.66 -13.04 4.50
N ALA A 199 14.67 -12.77 5.80
CA ALA A 199 15.68 -13.22 6.75
C ALA A 199 15.00 -13.66 8.06
N GLN A 200 15.72 -14.36 8.94
CA GLN A 200 15.17 -14.83 10.22
C GLN A 200 14.55 -13.69 11.05
N ARG A 201 15.16 -12.50 10.99
CA ARG A 201 14.71 -11.29 11.70
C ARG A 201 14.24 -10.20 10.73
N GLY A 202 13.29 -10.56 9.87
CA GLY A 202 12.61 -9.62 8.97
C GLY A 202 13.17 -9.68 7.56
N ARG A 203 13.83 -8.61 7.12
CA ARG A 203 14.40 -8.51 5.77
C ARG A 203 15.80 -7.95 5.80
N GLU A 204 16.61 -8.45 4.90
CA GLU A 204 17.99 -8.03 4.69
C GLU A 204 18.20 -7.62 3.24
N VAL A 205 19.20 -6.78 3.02
CA VAL A 205 19.63 -6.32 1.71
C VAL A 205 21.15 -6.32 1.65
N ARG A 206 21.67 -6.73 0.49
CA ARG A 206 23.07 -6.52 0.12
C ARG A 206 23.18 -5.22 -0.67
N LEU A 207 24.11 -4.35 -0.30
CA LEU A 207 24.50 -3.20 -1.13
C LEU A 207 25.70 -3.63 -1.99
N PRO A 208 25.69 -3.38 -3.31
CA PRO A 208 26.71 -3.89 -4.21
C PRO A 208 27.97 -3.02 -4.17
N GLY A 209 29.14 -3.62 -4.33
CA GLY A 209 30.41 -2.90 -4.30
C GLY A 209 30.69 -2.04 -5.55
N THR A 210 30.02 -2.31 -6.68
CA THR A 210 30.18 -1.61 -7.96
C THR A 210 28.94 -0.85 -8.40
N TYR A 211 29.16 0.21 -9.18
CA TYR A 211 28.05 1.03 -9.71
C TYR A 211 27.27 0.31 -10.82
N GLU A 212 27.93 -0.53 -11.62
CA GLU A 212 27.28 -1.29 -12.69
C GLU A 212 26.22 -2.24 -12.14
N GLU A 213 26.55 -2.93 -11.04
CA GLU A 213 25.58 -3.79 -10.37
C GLU A 213 24.46 -2.95 -9.74
N TRP A 214 24.81 -1.87 -9.03
CA TRP A 214 23.83 -0.92 -8.46
C TRP A 214 22.82 -0.44 -9.51
N ALA A 215 23.31 0.08 -10.64
CA ALA A 215 22.48 0.63 -11.70
C ALA A 215 21.57 -0.44 -12.32
N ALA A 216 22.07 -1.66 -12.52
CA ALA A 216 21.27 -2.76 -13.05
C ALA A 216 20.13 -3.15 -12.09
N GLY A 217 20.40 -3.33 -10.79
CA GLY A 217 19.37 -3.68 -9.82
C GLY A 217 18.37 -2.54 -9.57
N ALA A 218 18.84 -1.29 -9.50
CA ALA A 218 17.96 -0.12 -9.38
C ALA A 218 17.05 0.04 -10.61
N ALA A 219 17.51 -0.28 -11.82
CA ALA A 219 16.66 -0.26 -13.01
C ALA A 219 15.55 -1.32 -12.96
N LEU A 220 15.84 -2.53 -12.46
CA LEU A 220 14.83 -3.57 -12.26
C LEU A 220 13.78 -3.14 -11.23
N GLY A 221 14.23 -2.62 -10.10
CA GLY A 221 13.37 -2.13 -9.02
C GLY A 221 12.47 -0.96 -9.44
N ARG A 222 13.01 -0.04 -10.25
CA ARG A 222 12.23 1.04 -10.88
C ARG A 222 11.08 0.48 -11.70
N GLY A 223 11.31 -0.60 -12.45
CA GLY A 223 10.27 -1.32 -13.15
C GLY A 223 9.18 -1.82 -12.20
N LEU A 224 9.53 -2.45 -11.08
CA LEU A 224 8.53 -2.88 -10.10
C LEU A 224 7.74 -1.69 -9.53
N ARG A 225 8.44 -0.60 -9.18
CA ARG A 225 7.83 0.62 -8.66
C ARG A 225 6.82 1.21 -9.65
N GLU A 226 7.17 1.39 -10.92
CA GLU A 226 6.28 1.96 -11.94
C GLU A 226 4.95 1.22 -12.07
N VAL A 227 4.95 -0.12 -11.97
CA VAL A 227 3.72 -0.92 -11.98
C VAL A 227 2.95 -0.72 -10.69
N ALA A 228 3.63 -0.80 -9.54
CA ALA A 228 3.00 -0.72 -8.22
C ALA A 228 2.38 0.66 -7.92
N LEU A 229 2.93 1.75 -8.47
CA LEU A 229 2.39 3.10 -8.24
C LEU A 229 1.10 3.36 -9.02
N ARG A 230 0.82 2.63 -10.11
CA ARG A 230 -0.43 2.73 -10.88
C ARG A 230 -0.79 4.14 -11.38
N GLY A 231 0.20 5.00 -11.52
CA GLY A 231 0.02 6.41 -11.91
C GLY A 231 -0.22 7.37 -10.74
N HIS A 232 -0.09 6.93 -9.48
CA HIS A 232 -0.27 7.77 -8.30
C HIS A 232 1.04 8.41 -7.84
N GLY A 233 0.97 9.71 -7.55
CA GLY A 233 2.09 10.50 -7.02
C GLY A 233 3.02 11.06 -8.10
N ALA A 234 3.86 12.00 -7.69
CA ALA A 234 4.82 12.73 -8.52
C ALA A 234 5.97 11.84 -9.04
N HIS A 235 6.19 10.70 -8.39
CA HIS A 235 7.20 9.72 -8.80
C HIS A 235 6.63 8.61 -9.69
N ALA A 236 5.32 8.65 -9.98
CA ALA A 236 4.73 7.77 -10.97
C ALA A 236 4.98 8.34 -12.37
N GLY A 237 5.53 7.48 -13.23
CA GLY A 237 5.43 7.68 -14.67
C GLY A 237 4.01 7.38 -15.17
N PRO A 238 3.77 7.50 -16.48
CA PRO A 238 2.53 7.00 -17.07
C PRO A 238 2.35 5.52 -16.72
N ARG A 239 1.10 5.12 -16.40
CA ARG A 239 0.82 3.73 -16.05
C ARG A 239 1.32 2.78 -17.14
N PRO A 240 2.19 1.81 -16.81
CA PRO A 240 2.70 0.84 -17.78
C PRO A 240 1.56 0.11 -18.50
N ARG A 241 1.75 -0.19 -19.78
CA ARG A 241 0.77 -0.91 -20.61
C ARG A 241 1.41 -2.16 -21.19
N LEU A 242 0.62 -3.22 -21.31
CA LEU A 242 1.02 -4.37 -22.11
C LEU A 242 1.14 -4.00 -23.59
N PRO A 243 2.01 -4.68 -24.37
CA PRO A 243 2.08 -4.54 -25.82
C PRO A 243 0.73 -4.76 -26.51
N GLY A 244 0.57 -4.22 -27.73
CA GLY A 244 -0.59 -4.50 -28.58
C GLY A 244 -0.76 -6.01 -28.78
N GLY A 245 -1.99 -6.51 -28.68
CA GLY A 245 -2.29 -7.95 -28.74
C GLY A 245 -2.15 -8.72 -27.42
N ARG A 246 -1.57 -8.14 -26.36
CA ARG A 246 -1.53 -8.72 -24.99
C ARG A 246 -2.46 -8.02 -24.00
N ARG A 247 -3.17 -6.96 -24.43
CA ARG A 247 -4.02 -6.15 -23.55
C ARG A 247 -5.36 -6.86 -23.31
N PRO A 248 -5.74 -7.12 -22.05
CA PRO A 248 -7.03 -7.71 -21.75
C PRO A 248 -8.16 -6.77 -22.15
N TRP A 249 -9.24 -7.33 -22.68
CA TRP A 249 -10.50 -6.65 -22.92
C TRP A 249 -11.67 -7.60 -22.64
N VAL A 250 -12.86 -7.05 -22.49
CA VAL A 250 -14.09 -7.82 -22.23
C VAL A 250 -14.59 -8.36 -23.55
N ARG A 251 -14.39 -9.66 -23.78
CA ARG A 251 -14.88 -10.37 -24.97
C ARG A 251 -16.37 -10.64 -24.86
N GLU A 252 -16.80 -11.09 -23.69
CA GLU A 252 -18.20 -11.30 -23.35
C GLU A 252 -18.52 -10.59 -22.04
N ALA A 253 -19.66 -9.91 -22.00
CA ALA A 253 -20.03 -9.03 -20.89
C ALA A 253 -20.09 -9.77 -19.54
N LEU A 254 -19.65 -9.07 -18.49
CA LEU A 254 -19.73 -9.55 -17.11
C LEU A 254 -21.13 -9.30 -16.55
N ASP A 255 -22.01 -10.29 -16.62
CA ASP A 255 -23.32 -10.23 -15.97
C ASP A 255 -23.19 -10.61 -14.49
N LEU A 256 -22.83 -9.62 -13.66
CA LEU A 256 -22.52 -9.80 -12.25
C LEU A 256 -23.38 -8.90 -11.37
N ALA A 257 -23.82 -9.43 -10.23
CA ALA A 257 -24.57 -8.69 -9.23
C ALA A 257 -23.69 -8.43 -7.99
N PRO A 258 -23.51 -7.17 -7.54
CA PRO A 258 -22.71 -6.88 -6.34
C PRO A 258 -23.22 -7.49 -5.03
N ARG A 259 -24.46 -7.97 -5.02
CA ARG A 259 -25.11 -8.63 -3.88
C ARG A 259 -25.42 -10.10 -4.16
N GLY A 260 -24.85 -10.64 -5.23
CA GLY A 260 -24.99 -12.04 -5.60
C GLY A 260 -23.93 -12.91 -4.93
N ALA A 261 -23.90 -14.19 -5.33
CA ALA A 261 -22.83 -15.11 -4.95
C ALA A 261 -21.51 -14.76 -5.66
N LEU A 262 -20.39 -15.22 -5.09
CA LEU A 262 -19.08 -15.16 -5.74
C LEU A 262 -19.15 -15.90 -7.10
N PRO A 263 -18.79 -15.27 -8.23
CA PRO A 263 -18.80 -15.94 -9.52
C PRO A 263 -17.76 -17.06 -9.56
N ALA A 264 -18.10 -18.16 -10.25
CA ALA A 264 -17.12 -19.16 -10.60
C ALA A 264 -16.06 -18.55 -11.54
N LEU A 265 -14.79 -18.82 -11.28
CA LEU A 265 -13.67 -18.37 -12.09
C LEU A 265 -12.96 -19.58 -12.70
N SER A 266 -12.73 -19.56 -14.01
CA SER A 266 -11.90 -20.56 -14.68
C SER A 266 -11.02 -19.92 -15.75
N TYR A 267 -9.98 -20.62 -16.16
CA TYR A 267 -9.01 -20.12 -17.12
C TYR A 267 -8.75 -21.12 -18.23
N GLU A 268 -8.91 -20.67 -19.47
CA GLU A 268 -8.64 -21.45 -20.68
C GLU A 268 -7.26 -21.08 -21.21
N ALA A 269 -6.27 -21.95 -20.99
CA ALA A 269 -4.88 -21.66 -21.36
C ALA A 269 -4.67 -21.48 -22.87
N GLY A 270 -5.41 -22.23 -23.71
CA GLY A 270 -5.30 -22.16 -25.17
C GLY A 270 -5.74 -20.81 -25.74
N ASP A 271 -6.81 -20.23 -25.20
CA ASP A 271 -7.35 -18.93 -25.63
C ASP A 271 -6.81 -17.75 -24.80
N GLN A 272 -6.01 -18.04 -23.77
CA GLN A 272 -5.64 -17.09 -22.73
C GLN A 272 -6.87 -16.35 -22.19
N ALA A 273 -7.94 -17.09 -21.90
CA ALA A 273 -9.23 -16.50 -21.55
C ALA A 273 -9.59 -16.75 -20.09
N LEU A 274 -9.89 -15.68 -19.36
CA LEU A 274 -10.50 -15.73 -18.04
C LEU A 274 -12.02 -15.78 -18.20
N ARG A 275 -12.63 -16.88 -17.76
CA ARG A 275 -14.09 -17.04 -17.68
C ARG A 275 -14.57 -16.63 -16.29
N VAL A 276 -15.64 -15.84 -16.25
CA VAL A 276 -16.21 -15.27 -15.03
C VAL A 276 -17.73 -15.50 -15.03
N GLY A 277 -18.20 -16.29 -14.08
CA GLY A 277 -19.61 -16.68 -13.99
C GLY A 277 -20.06 -17.52 -15.18
N ALA A 278 -21.33 -17.38 -15.58
CA ALA A 278 -21.93 -18.20 -16.62
C ALA A 278 -21.51 -17.80 -18.05
N ALA A 279 -21.29 -16.51 -18.29
CA ALA A 279 -21.10 -15.99 -19.66
C ALA A 279 -19.89 -15.05 -19.81
N GLY A 280 -19.35 -14.49 -18.73
CA GLY A 280 -18.31 -13.46 -18.80
C GLY A 280 -16.98 -14.02 -19.32
N VAL A 281 -16.36 -13.32 -20.26
CA VAL A 281 -15.05 -13.71 -20.82
C VAL A 281 -14.17 -12.49 -20.99
N LEU A 282 -12.96 -12.55 -20.43
CA LEU A 282 -11.90 -11.57 -20.68
C LEU A 282 -10.73 -12.27 -21.37
N ALA A 283 -10.23 -11.66 -22.45
CA ALA A 283 -9.10 -12.20 -23.19
C ALA A 283 -8.38 -11.09 -23.97
N PRO A 284 -7.07 -11.22 -24.24
CA PRO A 284 -6.16 -12.19 -23.62
C PRO A 284 -5.81 -11.82 -22.18
N VAL A 285 -5.67 -12.82 -21.32
CA VAL A 285 -5.22 -12.72 -19.93
C VAL A 285 -3.96 -13.57 -19.79
N ALA A 286 -2.85 -12.96 -19.37
CA ALA A 286 -1.60 -13.70 -19.19
C ALA A 286 -1.77 -14.81 -18.13
N PRO A 287 -1.20 -16.01 -18.33
CA PRO A 287 -1.24 -17.09 -17.33
C PRO A 287 -0.74 -16.63 -15.96
N ALA A 288 0.33 -15.83 -15.93
CA ALA A 288 0.89 -15.30 -14.69
C ALA A 288 -0.09 -14.37 -13.93
N ALA A 289 -0.96 -13.65 -14.64
CA ALA A 289 -2.00 -12.83 -14.00
C ALA A 289 -3.11 -13.70 -13.40
N TRP A 290 -3.46 -14.81 -14.06
CA TRP A 290 -4.36 -15.81 -13.49
C TRP A 290 -3.75 -16.43 -12.23
N ASP A 291 -2.49 -16.85 -12.28
CA ASP A 291 -1.76 -17.57 -11.22
C ASP A 291 -1.21 -16.70 -10.09
N ALA A 292 -1.46 -15.40 -10.12
CA ALA A 292 -1.04 -14.50 -9.07
C ALA A 292 -1.75 -14.80 -7.74
N HIS A 293 -0.96 -15.02 -6.68
CA HIS A 293 -1.43 -15.21 -5.31
C HIS A 293 -0.87 -14.14 -4.37
N SER A 294 -1.65 -13.82 -3.35
CA SER A 294 -1.24 -12.96 -2.23
C SER A 294 -1.82 -13.53 -0.95
N GLU A 295 -0.98 -13.73 0.07
CA GLU A 295 -1.39 -14.31 1.36
C GLU A 295 -2.06 -15.70 1.24
N GLY A 296 -1.60 -16.51 0.28
CA GLY A 296 -2.13 -17.87 0.06
C GLY A 296 -3.45 -17.92 -0.73
N GLU A 297 -4.00 -16.78 -1.15
CA GLU A 297 -5.21 -16.71 -1.95
C GLU A 297 -4.93 -16.12 -3.35
N ARG A 298 -5.63 -16.61 -4.37
CA ARG A 298 -5.58 -16.05 -5.72
C ARG A 298 -6.11 -14.62 -5.72
N VAL A 299 -5.33 -13.69 -6.26
CA VAL A 299 -5.64 -12.25 -6.23
C VAL A 299 -6.99 -11.95 -6.87
N LEU A 300 -7.31 -12.60 -7.99
CA LEU A 300 -8.59 -12.43 -8.69
C LEU A 300 -9.78 -12.90 -7.84
N THR A 301 -9.66 -14.05 -7.18
CA THR A 301 -10.71 -14.55 -6.27
C THR A 301 -10.98 -13.56 -5.14
N ARG A 302 -9.93 -13.05 -4.50
CA ARG A 302 -10.04 -12.02 -3.46
C ARG A 302 -10.69 -10.73 -3.98
N TRP A 303 -10.29 -10.28 -5.17
CA TRP A 303 -10.81 -9.06 -5.78
C TRP A 303 -12.32 -9.13 -6.07
N PHE A 304 -12.80 -10.29 -6.57
CA PHE A 304 -14.24 -10.53 -6.77
C PHE A 304 -14.98 -10.71 -5.45
N ARG A 305 -14.39 -11.38 -4.45
CA ARG A 305 -15.03 -11.54 -3.13
C ARG A 305 -15.33 -10.19 -2.48
N ALA A 306 -14.44 -9.22 -2.62
CA ALA A 306 -14.65 -7.87 -2.09
C ALA A 306 -15.82 -7.09 -2.74
N ARG A 307 -16.44 -7.64 -3.80
CA ARG A 307 -17.47 -6.98 -4.63
C ARG A 307 -18.79 -7.74 -4.69
N VAL A 308 -18.93 -8.84 -3.95
CA VAL A 308 -20.16 -9.64 -3.87
C VAL A 308 -20.73 -9.62 -2.46
N ALA A 309 -21.88 -10.25 -2.24
CA ALA A 309 -22.46 -10.32 -0.91
C ALA A 309 -21.53 -11.08 0.05
N ASP A 310 -21.32 -10.50 1.22
CA ASP A 310 -20.65 -11.14 2.34
C ASP A 310 -21.70 -11.41 3.44
N PRO A 311 -22.10 -12.68 3.65
CA PRO A 311 -23.05 -13.04 4.70
C PRO A 311 -22.54 -12.72 6.12
N ALA A 312 -21.23 -12.58 6.31
CA ALA A 312 -20.62 -12.23 7.58
C ALA A 312 -20.49 -10.72 7.81
N ALA A 313 -20.89 -9.89 6.83
CA ALA A 313 -20.79 -8.45 6.94
C ALA A 313 -21.75 -7.90 8.02
N GLU A 314 -21.17 -7.21 9.01
CA GLU A 314 -21.92 -6.59 10.10
C GLU A 314 -22.17 -5.09 9.87
N GLY A 315 -23.28 -4.59 10.41
CA GLY A 315 -23.62 -3.17 10.43
C GLY A 315 -23.54 -2.52 9.05
N LEU A 316 -22.77 -1.44 8.95
CA LEU A 316 -22.63 -0.67 7.69
C LEU A 316 -21.83 -1.41 6.61
N ALA A 317 -21.06 -2.45 6.93
CA ALA A 317 -20.30 -3.19 5.93
C ALA A 317 -21.21 -3.91 4.92
N ALA A 318 -22.43 -4.28 5.34
CA ALA A 318 -23.45 -4.89 4.49
C ALA A 318 -24.01 -3.94 3.41
N ILE A 319 -23.77 -2.63 3.53
CA ILE A 319 -24.15 -1.67 2.50
C ILE A 319 -23.12 -1.73 1.37
N GLY A 320 -23.60 -2.03 0.17
CA GLY A 320 -22.85 -1.98 -1.09
C GLY A 320 -23.71 -1.50 -2.26
N PRO A 321 -23.13 -1.39 -3.47
CA PRO A 321 -23.85 -0.88 -4.62
C PRO A 321 -25.02 -1.78 -5.01
N ARG A 322 -26.00 -1.21 -5.73
CA ARG A 322 -27.19 -1.93 -6.21
C ARG A 322 -26.96 -2.64 -7.54
N ALA A 323 -26.10 -2.09 -8.38
CA ALA A 323 -25.73 -2.61 -9.70
C ALA A 323 -24.21 -2.57 -9.85
N TRP A 324 -23.67 -3.41 -10.74
CA TRP A 324 -22.24 -3.47 -11.02
C TRP A 324 -21.72 -2.14 -11.60
N PRO A 325 -20.88 -1.38 -10.88
CA PRO A 325 -20.28 -0.16 -11.40
C PRO A 325 -19.38 -0.44 -12.60
N ARG A 326 -19.41 0.41 -13.63
CA ARG A 326 -18.57 0.24 -14.83
C ARG A 326 -17.08 0.32 -14.47
N GLU A 327 -16.76 1.12 -13.46
CA GLU A 327 -15.43 1.33 -12.90
C GLU A 327 -14.82 0.02 -12.40
N TRP A 328 -15.62 -0.90 -11.84
CA TRP A 328 -15.09 -2.20 -11.41
C TRP A 328 -14.57 -3.04 -12.57
N THR A 329 -15.23 -2.99 -13.74
CA THR A 329 -14.72 -3.67 -14.93
C THR A 329 -13.43 -3.02 -15.42
N SER A 330 -13.35 -1.69 -15.40
CA SER A 330 -12.11 -0.97 -15.71
C SER A 330 -10.98 -1.32 -14.74
N ASP A 331 -11.26 -1.38 -13.44
CA ASP A 331 -10.32 -1.77 -12.40
C ASP A 331 -9.84 -3.21 -12.58
N LEU A 332 -10.72 -4.14 -12.98
CA LEU A 332 -10.36 -5.52 -13.27
C LEU A 332 -9.38 -5.61 -14.44
N LEU A 333 -9.66 -4.93 -15.56
CA LEU A 333 -8.75 -4.91 -16.72
C LEU A 333 -7.38 -4.31 -16.36
N ALA A 334 -7.40 -3.28 -15.52
CA ALA A 334 -6.20 -2.63 -15.04
C ALA A 334 -5.42 -3.55 -14.08
N LEU A 335 -6.10 -4.27 -13.19
CA LEU A 335 -5.52 -5.29 -12.32
C LEU A 335 -4.85 -6.40 -13.12
N LEU A 336 -5.52 -6.94 -14.15
CA LEU A 336 -4.96 -7.99 -14.99
C LEU A 336 -3.68 -7.54 -15.70
N THR A 337 -3.65 -6.28 -16.14
CA THR A 337 -2.45 -5.65 -16.73
C THR A 337 -1.33 -5.53 -15.70
N ASP A 338 -1.64 -5.02 -14.50
CA ASP A 338 -0.66 -4.86 -13.43
C ASP A 338 -0.08 -6.19 -12.98
N LEU A 339 -0.92 -7.22 -12.81
CA LEU A 339 -0.49 -8.54 -12.39
C LEU A 339 0.48 -9.14 -13.41
N ALA A 340 0.14 -9.11 -14.70
CA ALA A 340 1.02 -9.62 -15.76
C ALA A 340 2.39 -8.93 -15.75
N LEU A 341 2.40 -7.59 -15.68
CA LEU A 341 3.64 -6.81 -15.67
C LEU A 341 4.43 -7.00 -14.38
N HIS A 342 3.76 -7.05 -13.23
CA HIS A 342 4.40 -7.25 -11.94
C HIS A 342 5.06 -8.62 -11.87
N THR A 343 4.38 -9.69 -12.26
CA THR A 343 4.93 -11.06 -12.22
C THR A 343 6.15 -11.20 -13.13
N GLU A 344 6.11 -10.60 -14.33
CA GLU A 344 7.24 -10.62 -15.28
C GLU A 344 8.45 -9.89 -14.69
N ARG A 345 8.24 -8.69 -14.13
CA ARG A 345 9.32 -7.88 -13.53
C ARG A 345 9.86 -8.50 -12.24
N ALA A 346 9.01 -9.11 -11.43
CA ALA A 346 9.41 -9.76 -10.18
C ALA A 346 10.28 -10.99 -10.44
N ALA A 347 10.02 -11.75 -11.51
CA ALA A 347 10.86 -12.86 -11.92
C ALA A 347 12.30 -12.40 -12.25
N HIS A 348 12.44 -11.34 -13.06
CA HIS A 348 13.76 -10.77 -13.36
C HIS A 348 14.49 -10.25 -12.11
N CYS A 349 13.77 -9.65 -11.15
CA CYS A 349 14.35 -9.24 -9.88
C CYS A 349 14.86 -10.44 -9.06
N ALA A 350 14.09 -11.52 -9.01
CA ALA A 350 14.48 -12.73 -8.30
C ALA A 350 15.73 -13.38 -8.90
N GLU A 351 15.80 -13.47 -10.23
CA GLU A 351 16.99 -13.96 -10.95
C GLU A 351 18.22 -13.09 -10.67
N PHE A 352 18.06 -11.76 -10.73
CA PHE A 352 19.13 -10.81 -10.44
C PHE A 352 19.63 -10.93 -9.00
N ALA A 353 18.73 -10.99 -8.03
CA ALA A 353 19.07 -11.11 -6.62
C ALA A 353 19.84 -12.41 -6.34
N ALA A 354 19.41 -13.54 -6.93
CA ALA A 354 20.07 -14.83 -6.80
C ALA A 354 21.50 -14.84 -7.39
N GLU A 355 21.73 -14.11 -8.49
CA GLU A 355 23.07 -13.97 -9.06
C GLU A 355 23.97 -13.06 -8.21
N GLY A 356 23.41 -11.99 -7.65
CA GLY A 356 24.12 -11.08 -6.74
C GLY A 356 24.68 -11.77 -5.48
N GLU A 357 24.01 -12.80 -4.96
CA GLU A 357 24.48 -13.55 -3.79
C GLU A 357 25.79 -14.31 -4.02
N LYS A 358 26.10 -14.63 -5.28
CA LYS A 358 27.34 -15.33 -5.66
C LYS A 358 28.53 -14.37 -5.72
N LYS A 359 28.30 -13.06 -5.73
CA LYS A 359 29.34 -12.03 -5.81
C LYS A 359 29.87 -11.67 -4.42
N GLY A 360 31.19 -11.52 -4.32
CA GLY A 360 31.87 -11.20 -3.06
C GLY A 360 32.11 -9.70 -2.80
N ASP A 361 31.87 -8.83 -3.78
CA ASP A 361 32.08 -7.38 -3.63
C ASP A 361 30.78 -6.72 -3.16
N ALA A 362 30.66 -6.50 -1.85
CA ALA A 362 29.50 -5.92 -1.18
C ALA A 362 29.95 -4.79 -0.24
N ILE A 363 29.07 -3.81 -0.04
CA ILE A 363 29.25 -2.78 0.99
C ILE A 363 28.60 -3.30 2.27
N GLY A 364 29.43 -3.75 3.21
CA GLY A 364 28.99 -4.43 4.42
C GLY A 364 28.78 -3.49 5.62
N GLY A 365 28.37 -4.08 6.74
CA GLY A 365 28.20 -3.39 8.01
C GLY A 365 29.50 -2.78 8.53
N ALA A 366 30.64 -3.43 8.32
CA ALA A 366 31.96 -2.89 8.67
C ALA A 366 32.29 -1.62 7.89
N ASP A 367 32.06 -1.59 6.58
CA ASP A 367 32.29 -0.41 5.73
C ASP A 367 31.43 0.76 6.19
N LEU A 368 30.15 0.51 6.45
CA LEU A 368 29.21 1.53 6.92
C LEU A 368 29.53 2.02 8.34
N ARG A 369 30.08 1.16 9.22
CA ARG A 369 30.59 1.58 10.54
C ARG A 369 31.84 2.44 10.40
N ALA A 370 32.78 2.07 9.55
CA ALA A 370 33.99 2.85 9.27
C ALA A 370 33.66 4.23 8.69
N ALA A 371 32.61 4.30 7.85
CA ALA A 371 32.10 5.55 7.29
C ALA A 371 31.20 6.36 8.24
N GLY A 372 30.94 5.90 9.47
CA GLY A 372 30.09 6.58 10.44
C GLY A 372 28.59 6.58 10.11
N VAL A 373 28.14 5.75 9.17
CA VAL A 373 26.72 5.56 8.81
C VAL A 373 26.01 4.70 9.86
N LEU A 374 26.73 3.71 10.41
CA LEU A 374 26.25 2.84 11.47
C LEU A 374 27.02 3.08 12.78
N PRO A 375 26.36 2.97 13.95
CA PRO A 375 24.95 2.67 14.15
C PRO A 375 24.02 3.86 13.85
N VAL A 376 22.82 3.57 13.35
CA VAL A 376 21.83 4.62 13.05
C VAL A 376 21.41 5.38 14.34
N PRO A 377 21.49 6.72 14.37
CA PRO A 377 21.02 7.53 15.48
C PRO A 377 19.52 7.34 15.78
N ALA A 378 19.14 7.35 17.06
CA ALA A 378 17.75 7.13 17.48
C ALA A 378 16.76 8.15 16.86
N ALA A 379 17.20 9.39 16.63
CA ALA A 379 16.39 10.43 16.02
C ALA A 379 16.00 10.12 14.56
N ALA A 380 16.82 9.35 13.82
CA ALA A 380 16.52 8.96 12.44
C ALA A 380 15.45 7.86 12.36
N ARG A 381 15.14 7.19 13.48
CA ARG A 381 14.10 6.13 13.56
C ARG A 381 12.69 6.67 13.80
N ARG A 382 12.51 8.00 13.73
CA ARG A 382 11.26 8.71 14.05
C ARG A 382 10.89 9.67 12.92
N PRO A 383 9.63 10.13 12.85
CA PRO A 383 9.27 11.26 11.97
C PRO A 383 10.16 12.48 12.24
N ALA A 384 10.20 13.45 11.33
CA ALA A 384 10.87 14.71 11.61
C ALA A 384 10.17 15.47 12.77
N THR A 385 10.94 16.13 13.62
CA THR A 385 10.44 16.78 14.87
C THR A 385 9.54 17.98 14.62
N VAL A 386 9.61 18.59 13.43
CA VAL A 386 8.81 19.77 13.07
C VAL A 386 7.84 19.38 11.97
N LEU A 387 6.58 19.22 12.35
CA LEU A 387 5.47 19.06 11.41
C LEU A 387 4.65 20.35 11.52
N GLU A 388 4.58 21.09 10.42
CA GLU A 388 4.02 22.45 10.34
C GLU A 388 2.48 22.49 10.43
N THR A 389 1.83 21.33 10.50
CA THR A 389 0.37 21.21 10.46
C THR A 389 -0.24 21.49 11.83
N ARG A 390 -1.06 22.53 11.93
CA ARG A 390 -1.90 22.78 13.10
C ARG A 390 -3.05 21.79 13.11
N GLU A 391 -3.09 20.92 14.12
CA GLU A 391 -4.11 19.88 14.28
C GLU A 391 -5.04 20.26 15.42
N GLU A 392 -6.34 20.18 15.17
CA GLU A 392 -7.37 20.30 16.20
C GLU A 392 -7.34 19.04 17.08
N GLY A 393 -7.23 19.21 18.39
CA GLY A 393 -7.30 18.16 19.40
C GLY A 393 -8.73 17.65 19.64
N PRO A 394 -8.89 16.63 20.50
CA PRO A 394 -10.20 16.08 20.84
C PRO A 394 -11.17 17.17 21.32
N GLU A 395 -12.43 17.12 20.87
CA GLU A 395 -13.47 18.10 21.25
C GLU A 395 -13.09 19.57 20.95
N GLY A 396 -12.33 19.83 19.89
CA GLY A 396 -11.99 21.20 19.45
C GLY A 396 -10.88 21.88 20.24
N GLN A 397 -10.10 21.12 21.00
CA GLN A 397 -8.98 21.66 21.77
C GLN A 397 -7.82 22.06 20.85
N PHE A 398 -7.40 23.32 20.84
CA PHE A 398 -6.12 23.71 20.23
C PHE A 398 -5.06 23.77 21.32
N ALA A 399 -3.89 23.16 21.07
CA ALA A 399 -2.72 23.44 21.89
C ALA A 399 -2.38 24.94 21.75
N LEU A 400 -2.32 25.66 22.87
CA LEU A 400 -1.70 26.98 22.93
C LEU A 400 -0.21 26.75 22.65
N LEU A 401 0.27 27.25 21.50
CA LEU A 401 1.69 27.21 21.13
C LEU A 401 2.46 28.25 21.94
#